data_AF-A0A8J2QAY3-F1
#
_entry.id   AF-A0A8J2QAY3-F1
#
_cell.length_a   1.000
_cell.length_b   1.000
_cell.length_c   1.000
_cell.angle_alpha   90.00
_cell.angle_beta   90.00
_cell.angle_gamma   90.00
#
_symmetry.space_group_name_H-M   'P 1'
#
loop_
_entity.id
_entity.type
_entity.pdbx_description
1 polymer ?
#
loop_
_entity_poly.entity_id
_entity_poly.type
_entity_poly.pdbx_seq_one_letter_code
_entity_poly.pdbx_strand_id
1 'polypeptide(L)'
;MLEGRTPFLRYPLWRFTALISVVSTALSGFIFLKLRQHENMRRKKWEEFFKTYDAYEHMKEICSHSPGIMHSCPKDLALAYEKAGLKK
;
A
#
# COMPACT_ATOMS: atom_id res chain seq x y z
N MET A 1 29.11 -49.12 20.39
CA MET A 1 29.58 -48.84 19.02
C MET A 1 28.39 -48.94 18.07
N LEU A 2 28.14 -47.86 17.32
CA LEU A 2 27.50 -47.80 15.99
C LEU A 2 26.06 -48.35 15.84
N GLU A 3 25.10 -47.50 16.18
CA GLU A 3 24.32 -46.76 15.17
C GLU A 3 23.77 -47.55 13.96
N GLY A 4 22.88 -48.50 14.22
CA GLY A 4 22.06 -49.16 13.21
C GLY A 4 20.93 -48.25 12.68
N ARG A 5 21.27 -47.20 11.91
CA ARG A 5 20.27 -46.41 11.17
C ARG A 5 19.70 -47.28 10.04
N THR A 6 18.39 -47.47 10.01
CA THR A 6 17.66 -48.11 8.91
C THR A 6 17.84 -47.30 7.60
N PRO A 7 18.60 -47.79 6.61
CA PRO A 7 18.94 -46.98 5.43
C PRO A 7 17.75 -46.81 4.48
N PHE A 8 16.81 -47.76 4.46
CA PHE A 8 15.72 -47.83 3.48
C PHE A 8 14.61 -46.80 3.69
N LEU A 9 14.38 -46.35 4.93
CA LEU A 9 13.37 -45.32 5.24
C LEU A 9 13.90 -43.90 5.03
N ARG A 10 15.22 -43.71 4.99
CA ARG A 10 15.86 -42.38 4.96
C ARG A 10 15.82 -41.72 3.58
N TYR A 11 15.96 -42.53 2.53
CA TYR A 11 16.04 -42.07 1.15
C TYR A 11 14.73 -41.49 0.59
N PRO A 12 13.54 -42.11 0.77
CA PRO A 12 12.29 -41.55 0.29
C PRO A 12 11.86 -40.32 1.12
N LEU A 13 11.98 -40.37 2.45
CA LEU A 13 11.60 -39.26 3.33
C LEU A 13 12.39 -37.98 3.07
N TRP A 14 13.72 -38.08 2.85
CA TRP A 14 14.53 -36.90 2.59
C TRP A 14 14.16 -36.19 1.27
N ARG A 15 13.82 -36.97 0.23
CA ARG A 15 13.34 -36.42 -1.05
C ARG A 15 12.01 -35.69 -0.90
N PHE A 16 11.06 -36.25 -0.16
CA PHE A 16 9.79 -35.57 0.11
C PHE A 16 10.00 -34.29 0.93
N THR A 17 10.84 -34.34 1.98
CA THR A 17 11.13 -33.13 2.77
C THR A 17 11.84 -32.05 1.95
N ALA A 18 12.76 -32.43 1.05
CA ALA A 18 13.44 -31.49 0.16
C ALA A 18 12.50 -30.91 -0.89
N LEU A 19 11.57 -31.70 -1.44
CA LEU A 19 10.55 -31.19 -2.35
C LEU A 19 9.58 -30.24 -1.65
N ILE A 20 9.12 -30.58 -0.45
CA ILE A 20 8.20 -29.75 0.32
C ILE A 20 8.86 -28.41 0.69
N SER A 21 10.14 -28.41 1.08
CA SER A 21 10.84 -27.16 1.42
C SER A 21 11.02 -26.26 0.20
N VAL A 22 11.37 -26.82 -0.96
CA VAL A 22 11.49 -26.08 -2.23
C VAL A 22 10.14 -25.54 -2.68
N VAL A 23 9.08 -26.34 -2.61
CA VAL A 23 7.72 -25.91 -2.97
C VAL A 23 7.22 -24.81 -2.02
N SER A 24 7.48 -24.95 -0.71
CA SER A 24 7.11 -23.93 0.28
C SER A 24 7.81 -22.61 0.03
N THR A 25 9.12 -22.64 -0.25
CA THR A 25 9.90 -21.42 -0.53
C THR A 25 9.51 -20.78 -1.87
N ALA A 26 9.23 -21.59 -2.89
CA ALA A 26 8.74 -21.10 -4.18
C ALA A 26 7.36 -20.43 -4.05
N LEU A 27 6.42 -21.06 -3.31
CA LEU A 27 5.09 -20.49 -3.06
C LEU A 27 5.17 -19.20 -2.26
N SER A 28 5.97 -19.16 -1.18
CA SER A 28 6.15 -17.93 -0.40
C SER A 28 6.76 -16.80 -1.23
N GLY A 29 7.78 -17.12 -2.05
CA GLY A 29 8.41 -16.15 -2.94
C GLY A 29 7.44 -15.62 -4.00
N PHE A 30 6.63 -16.49 -4.59
CA PHE A 30 5.63 -16.11 -5.59
C PHE A 30 4.57 -15.17 -5.00
N ILE A 31 4.02 -15.50 -3.83
CA ILE A 31 3.04 -14.65 -3.14
C ILE A 31 3.65 -13.28 -2.80
N PHE A 32 4.86 -13.26 -2.25
CA PHE A 32 5.56 -12.02 -1.92
C PHE A 32 5.79 -11.12 -3.14
N LEU A 33 6.23 -11.68 -4.27
CA LEU A 33 6.42 -10.92 -5.50
C LEU A 33 5.11 -10.35 -6.04
N LYS A 34 4.02 -11.12 -5.99
CA LYS A 34 2.69 -10.64 -6.40
C LYS A 34 2.18 -9.50 -5.53
N LEU A 35 2.34 -9.60 -4.20
CA LEU A 35 1.99 -8.53 -3.28
C LEU A 35 2.81 -7.25 -3.55
N ARG A 36 4.12 -7.40 -3.77
CA ARG A 36 5.00 -6.27 -4.10
C ARG A 36 4.65 -5.61 -5.42
N GLN A 37 4.31 -6.40 -6.46
CA GLN A 37 3.80 -5.88 -7.72
C GLN A 37 2.52 -5.07 -7.52
N HIS A 38 1.58 -5.60 -6.74
CA HIS A 38 0.30 -4.92 -6.47
C HIS A 38 0.50 -3.60 -5.71
N GLU A 39 1.39 -3.56 -4.72
CA GLU A 39 1.77 -2.31 -4.04
C GLU A 39 2.40 -1.29 -4.99
N ASN A 40 3.33 -1.71 -5.85
CA ASN A 40 3.96 -0.81 -6.81
C ASN A 40 2.95 -0.19 -7.78
N MET A 41 1.96 -0.97 -8.24
CA MET A 41 0.89 -0.45 -9.09
C MET A 41 0.02 0.58 -8.35
N ARG A 42 -0.30 0.33 -7.08
CA ARG A 42 -1.03 1.30 -6.25
C ARG A 42 -0.22 2.59 -6.05
N ARG A 43 1.08 2.49 -5.75
CA ARG A 43 1.96 3.66 -5.59
C ARG A 43 2.00 4.51 -6.85
N LYS A 44 2.22 3.89 -8.02
CA LYS A 44 2.20 4.61 -9.31
C LYS A 44 0.87 5.34 -9.56
N LYS A 45 -0.25 4.68 -9.26
CA LYS A 45 -1.57 5.31 -9.39
C LYS A 45 -1.73 6.52 -8.46
N TRP A 46 -1.24 6.43 -7.23
CA TRP A 46 -1.22 7.56 -6.30
C TRP A 46 -0.28 8.68 -6.76
N GLU A 47 0.92 8.34 -7.26
CA GLU A 47 1.88 9.31 -7.79
C GLU A 47 1.29 10.06 -9.01
N GLU A 48 0.64 9.36 -9.93
CA GLU A 48 -0.05 9.96 -11.08
C GLU A 48 -1.21 10.86 -10.66
N PHE A 49 -2.02 10.40 -9.69
CA PHE A 49 -3.08 11.21 -9.11
C PHE A 49 -2.53 12.49 -8.50
N PHE A 50 -1.56 12.39 -7.57
CA PHE A 50 -1.01 13.56 -6.89
C PHE A 50 -0.20 14.49 -7.80
N LYS A 51 0.39 13.99 -8.90
CA LYS A 51 1.10 14.83 -9.88
C LYS A 51 0.18 15.81 -10.59
N THR A 52 -1.10 15.45 -10.77
CA THR A 52 -2.09 16.25 -11.49
C THR A 52 -3.14 16.87 -10.56
N TYR A 53 -3.13 16.48 -9.28
CA TYR A 53 -4.11 16.93 -8.31
C TYR A 53 -3.76 18.30 -7.73
N ASP A 54 -4.51 19.32 -8.15
CA ASP A 54 -4.51 20.62 -7.47
C ASP A 54 -5.54 20.59 -6.32
N ALA A 55 -5.02 20.54 -5.09
CA ALA A 55 -5.86 20.55 -3.89
C ALA A 55 -6.74 21.80 -3.78
N TYR A 56 -6.29 22.93 -4.35
CA TYR A 56 -6.98 24.22 -4.22
C TYR A 56 -8.19 24.29 -5.15
N GLU A 57 -8.07 23.78 -6.37
CA GLU A 57 -9.19 23.69 -7.32
C GLU A 57 -10.24 22.70 -6.83
N HIS A 58 -9.83 21.53 -6.35
CA HIS A 58 -10.79 20.54 -5.85
C HIS A 58 -11.55 21.05 -4.61
N MET A 59 -10.88 21.79 -3.72
CA MET A 59 -11.57 22.41 -2.59
C MET A 59 -12.56 23.49 -3.01
N LYS A 60 -12.23 24.26 -4.05
CA LYS A 60 -13.16 25.26 -4.63
C LYS A 60 -14.40 24.60 -5.21
N GLU A 61 -14.25 23.47 -5.91
CA GLU A 61 -15.35 22.68 -6.46
C GLU A 61 -16.25 22.07 -5.38
N ILE A 62 -15.67 21.48 -4.33
CA ILE A 62 -16.44 20.89 -3.23
C ILE A 62 -17.24 21.99 -2.51
N CYS A 63 -16.62 23.15 -2.29
CA CYS A 63 -17.31 24.29 -1.69
C CYS A 63 -18.41 24.90 -2.58
N SER A 64 -18.31 24.79 -3.91
CA SER A 64 -19.39 25.24 -4.80
C SER A 64 -20.54 24.25 -4.92
N HIS A 65 -20.30 22.94 -4.71
CA HIS A 65 -21.31 21.89 -4.92
C HIS A 65 -21.91 21.32 -3.63
N SER A 66 -21.19 21.33 -2.50
CA SER A 66 -21.70 20.81 -1.23
C SER A 66 -21.00 21.47 -0.03
N PRO A 67 -21.48 22.64 0.42
CA PRO A 67 -20.88 23.36 1.54
C PRO A 67 -20.99 22.61 2.88
N GLY A 68 -21.78 21.53 2.96
CA GLY A 68 -21.95 20.73 4.18
C GLY A 68 -20.81 19.75 4.49
N ILE A 69 -19.90 19.49 3.54
CA ILE A 69 -18.79 18.52 3.73
C ILE A 69 -17.57 19.18 4.38
N MET A 70 -17.39 20.51 4.21
CA MET A 70 -16.26 21.24 4.77
C MET A 70 -16.70 22.16 5.91
N HIS A 71 -15.95 22.13 7.01
CA HIS A 71 -16.17 23.04 8.14
C HIS A 71 -15.84 24.51 7.81
N SER A 72 -14.98 24.76 6.83
CA SER A 72 -14.66 26.10 6.36
C SER A 72 -14.32 26.08 4.87
N CYS A 73 -15.00 26.91 4.09
CA CYS A 73 -14.68 27.11 2.69
C CYS A 73 -13.61 28.19 2.52
N PRO A 74 -12.79 28.16 1.46
CA PRO A 74 -11.66 29.08 1.28
C PRO A 74 -12.10 30.56 1.23
N LYS A 75 -13.34 30.83 0.78
CA LYS A 75 -13.94 32.18 0.82
C LYS A 75 -14.20 32.65 2.25
N ASP A 76 -14.66 31.76 3.12
CA ASP A 76 -14.93 32.06 4.52
C ASP A 76 -13.63 32.19 5.32
N LEU A 77 -12.61 31.40 4.97
CA LEU A 77 -11.25 31.58 5.48
C LEU A 77 -10.69 32.96 5.09
N ALA A 78 -10.79 33.37 3.83
CA ALA A 78 -10.31 34.67 3.38
C ALA A 78 -11.01 35.82 4.14
N LEU A 79 -12.33 35.74 4.29
CA LEU A 79 -13.11 36.70 5.09
C LEU A 79 -12.75 36.66 6.58
N ALA A 80 -12.45 35.48 7.14
CA ALA A 80 -11.99 35.34 8.52
C ALA A 80 -10.60 35.96 8.73
N TYR A 81 -9.68 35.80 7.77
CA TYR A 81 -8.35 36.43 7.81
C TYR A 81 -8.43 37.96 7.68
N GLU A 82 -9.29 38.48 6.81
CA GLU A 82 -9.54 39.93 6.71
C GLU A 82 -10.11 40.51 8.02
N LYS A 83 -11.04 39.79 8.65
CA LYS A 83 -11.62 40.18 9.95
C LYS A 83 -10.62 40.04 11.11
N ALA A 84 -9.69 39.11 11.02
CA ALA A 84 -8.62 38.92 12.00
C ALA A 84 -7.51 40.00 11.90
N GLY A 85 -7.61 40.95 10.95
CA GLY A 85 -6.66 42.05 10.82
C GLY A 85 -5.27 41.64 10.34
N LEU A 86 -5.10 40.38 9.91
CA LEU A 86 -3.86 39.86 9.32
C LEU A 86 -3.78 40.28 7.84
N LYS A 87 -3.70 41.58 7.58
CA LYS A 87 -3.21 42.09 6.29
C LYS A 87 -1.69 42.13 6.35
N LYS A 88 -1.04 41.52 5.35
CA LYS A 88 0.34 41.87 5.01
C LYS A 88 0.43 43.37 4.68
#